data_AF-A0A926W841-F1
#
_entry.id   AF-A0A926W841-F1
#
_cell.length_a   1.000
_cell.length_b   1.000
_cell.length_c   1.000
_cell.angle_alpha   90.00
_cell.angle_beta   90.00
_cell.angle_gamma   90.00
#
_symmetry.space_group_name_H-M   'P 1'
#
loop_
_entity.id
_entity.type
_entity.pdbx_description
1 polymer ?
#
loop_
_entity_poly.entity_id
_entity_poly.type
_entity_poly.pdbx_seq_one_letter_code
_entity_poly.pdbx_strand_id
1 'polypeptide(L)'
;MRLETFPYQEFGLLQGTVESISPNSIQEQELGLVYPARIKIDQTFTTIQEQEVPITPGMAATAEIVTRQKTILSFLLDPILEHWDRAFSLR
;
A
#
# COMPACT_ATOMS: atom_id res chain seq x y z
N MET A 1 -2.98 3.62 -5.83
CA MET A 1 -1.83 4.46 -6.19
C MET A 1 -2.31 5.65 -7.01
N ARG A 2 -1.80 6.84 -6.69
CA ARG A 2 -2.12 8.12 -7.32
C ARG A 2 -0.91 8.60 -8.12
N LEU A 3 -1.09 8.93 -9.40
CA LEU A 3 -0.04 9.54 -10.20
C LEU A 3 0.05 11.04 -9.88
N GLU A 4 1.25 11.59 -9.71
CA GLU A 4 1.43 13.02 -9.40
C GLU A 4 1.45 13.90 -10.65
N THR A 5 1.78 13.32 -11.81
CA THR A 5 1.80 14.01 -13.11
C THR A 5 0.40 14.38 -13.61
N PHE A 6 -0.65 13.89 -12.96
CA PHE A 6 -2.04 14.09 -13.36
C PHE A 6 -2.97 14.30 -12.14
N PRO A 7 -3.91 15.26 -12.17
CA PRO A 7 -4.84 15.47 -11.06
C PRO A 7 -5.69 14.23 -10.81
N TYR A 8 -5.65 13.69 -9.58
CA TYR A 8 -6.34 12.46 -9.17
C TYR A 8 -7.86 12.47 -9.41
N GLN A 9 -8.46 13.66 -9.52
CA GLN A 9 -9.89 13.85 -9.78
C GLN A 9 -10.30 13.38 -11.19
N GLU A 10 -9.35 13.30 -12.12
CA GLU A 10 -9.60 12.92 -13.51
C GLU A 10 -9.07 11.51 -13.86
N PHE A 11 -8.06 11.00 -13.14
CA PHE A 11 -7.27 9.81 -13.55
C PHE A 11 -7.54 8.54 -12.73
N GLY A 12 -8.31 8.65 -11.65
CA GLY A 12 -8.67 7.51 -10.80
C GLY A 12 -7.52 6.94 -9.97
N LEU A 13 -7.78 5.81 -9.31
CA LEU A 13 -6.79 5.09 -8.49
C LEU A 13 -6.30 3.86 -9.25
N LEU A 14 -4.97 3.74 -9.37
CA LEU A 14 -4.35 2.52 -9.89
C LEU A 14 -4.26 1.47 -8.80
N GLN A 15 -4.76 0.28 -9.10
CA GLN A 15 -4.63 -0.90 -8.24
C GLN A 15 -3.34 -1.65 -8.60
N GLY A 16 -2.73 -2.22 -7.57
CA GLY A 16 -1.51 -2.98 -7.73
C GLY A 16 -1.21 -3.76 -6.45
N THR A 17 -0.37 -4.77 -6.61
CA THR A 17 0.05 -5.67 -5.53
C THR A 17 1.54 -5.50 -5.27
N VAL A 18 1.94 -5.45 -4.00
CA VAL A 18 3.36 -5.45 -3.63
C VAL A 18 3.95 -6.81 -3.99
N GLU A 19 4.90 -6.81 -4.92
CA GLU A 19 5.57 -8.03 -5.41
C GLU A 19 6.74 -8.42 -4.52
N SER A 20 7.52 -7.43 -4.09
CA SER A 20 8.65 -7.66 -3.18
C SER A 20 9.01 -6.40 -2.39
N ILE A 21 9.60 -6.62 -1.22
CA ILE A 21 10.22 -5.59 -0.40
C ILE A 21 11.67 -5.99 -0.23
N SER A 22 12.58 -5.07 -0.57
CA SER A 22 14.02 -5.32 -0.44
C SER A 22 14.39 -5.44 1.05
N PRO A 23 15.22 -6.43 1.42
CA PRO A 23 15.65 -6.59 2.82
C PRO A 23 16.65 -5.51 3.25
N ASN A 24 17.27 -4.82 2.29
CA ASN A 24 18.26 -3.79 2.54
C ASN A 24 17.58 -2.41 2.49
N SER A 25 17.83 -1.60 3.53
CA SER A 25 17.44 -0.20 3.54
C SER A 25 18.40 0.66 2.72
N ILE A 26 17.89 1.70 2.09
CA ILE A 26 18.67 2.76 1.46
C ILE A 26 18.46 4.07 2.21
N GLN A 27 19.46 4.94 2.21
CA GLN A 27 19.35 6.27 2.77
C GLN A 27 18.70 7.20 1.74
N GLU A 28 17.55 7.76 2.09
CA GLU A 28 16.85 8.82 1.37
C GLU A 28 17.09 10.15 2.12
N GLN A 29 17.13 11.26 1.38
CA GLN A 29 17.56 12.57 1.90
C GLN A 29 16.50 13.21 2.81
N GLU A 30 15.21 12.99 2.54
CA GLU A 30 14.10 13.56 3.31
C GLU A 30 13.47 12.55 4.28
N LEU A 31 13.38 11.27 3.89
CA LEU A 31 12.66 10.23 4.61
C LEU A 31 13.56 9.39 5.54
N GLY A 32 14.88 9.51 5.42
CA GLY A 32 15.82 8.70 6.20
C GLY A 32 16.02 7.30 5.63
N LEU A 33 16.10 6.28 6.48
CA LEU A 33 16.24 4.89 6.04
C LEU A 33 14.91 4.37 5.49
N VAL A 34 14.88 4.03 4.20
CA VAL A 34 13.69 3.50 3.51
C VAL A 34 13.97 2.12 2.92
N TYR A 35 12.92 1.30 2.82
CA TYR A 35 13.01 -0.03 2.22
C TYR A 35 12.39 -0.01 0.82
N PRO A 36 13.18 -0.21 -0.25
CA PRO A 36 12.66 -0.22 -1.62
C PRO A 36 11.66 -1.36 -1.82
N ALA A 37 10.44 -1.03 -2.23
CA ALA A 37 9.40 -2.00 -2.58
C ALA A 37 9.11 -1.97 -4.09
N ARG A 38 8.88 -3.15 -4.67
CA ARG A 38 8.43 -3.31 -6.05
C ARG A 38 6.93 -3.61 -6.04
N ILE A 39 6.17 -2.82 -6.78
CA ILE A 39 4.72 -2.96 -6.90
C ILE A 39 4.41 -3.36 -8.34
N LYS A 40 3.67 -4.44 -8.51
CA LYS A 40 3.09 -4.84 -9.79
C LYS A 40 1.75 -4.13 -9.95
N ILE A 41 1.61 -3.35 -11.02
CA ILE A 41 0.35 -2.67 -11.35
C ILE A 41 -0.50 -3.64 -12.18
N ASP A 42 -1.80 -3.70 -11.89
CA ASP A 42 -2.70 -4.65 -12.56
C ASP A 42 -3.00 -4.25 -14.02
N GLN A 43 -2.91 -2.95 -14.32
CA GLN A 43 -3.17 -2.38 -15.64
C GLN A 43 -2.11 -1.34 -15.98
N THR A 44 -1.58 -1.37 -17.21
CA THR A 44 -0.59 -0.40 -17.72
C THR A 44 -1.23 0.85 -18.33
N PHE A 45 -2.56 0.92 -18.30
CA PHE A 45 -3.35 2.04 -18.77
C PHE A 45 -4.38 2.40 -17.70
N THR A 46 -4.77 3.67 -17.66
CA THR A 46 -5.93 4.13 -16.91
C THR A 46 -7.04 4.47 -17.90
N THR A 47 -8.29 4.15 -17.55
CA THR A 47 -9.46 4.47 -18.39
C THR A 47 -10.07 5.78 -17.90
N ILE A 48 -10.12 6.78 -18.79
CA ILE A 48 -10.65 8.12 -18.50
C ILE A 48 -11.60 8.51 -19.60
N GLN A 49 -12.86 8.83 -19.27
CA GLN A 49 -13.86 9.26 -20.27
C GLN A 49 -13.93 8.32 -21.50
N GLU A 50 -13.86 7.01 -21.27
CA GLU A 50 -13.82 5.95 -22.31
C GLU A 50 -12.54 5.91 -23.18
N GLN A 51 -11.50 6.67 -22.81
CA GLN A 51 -10.20 6.67 -23.48
C GLN A 51 -9.11 6.05 -22.59
N GLU A 52 -8.35 5.12 -23.16
CA GLU A 52 -7.21 4.48 -22.49
C GLU A 52 -5.98 5.39 -22.58
N VAL A 53 -5.49 5.83 -21.43
CA VAL A 53 -4.25 6.62 -21.33
C VAL A 53 -3.13 5.70 -20.82
N PRO A 54 -2.04 5.52 -21.58
CA PRO A 54 -0.92 4.68 -21.16
C PRO A 54 -0.11 5.33 -20.04
N ILE A 55 0.35 4.52 -19.09
CA ILE A 55 1.25 4.96 -18.02
C ILE A 55 2.68 4.84 -18.52
N THR A 56 3.42 5.95 -18.55
CA THR A 56 4.78 6.01 -19.07
C THR A 56 5.82 5.89 -17.94
N PRO A 57 6.96 5.20 -18.15
CA PRO A 57 8.05 5.19 -17.18
C PRO A 57 8.55 6.61 -16.84
N GLY A 58 8.94 6.82 -15.58
CA GLY A 58 9.44 8.11 -15.09
C GLY A 58 8.37 9.00 -14.45
N MET A 59 7.10 8.58 -14.45
CA MET A 59 6.04 9.27 -13.70
C MET A 59 6.20 9.05 -12.19
N ALA A 60 6.11 10.13 -11.42
CA ALA A 60 6.04 10.07 -9.97
C ALA A 60 4.63 9.60 -9.55
N ALA A 61 4.58 8.73 -8.55
CA ALA A 61 3.34 8.18 -8.03
C ALA A 61 3.41 7.98 -6.53
N THR A 62 2.32 8.32 -5.84
CA THR A 62 2.12 8.03 -4.42
C THR A 62 1.28 6.76 -4.29
N ALA A 63 1.78 5.72 -3.63
CA ALA A 63 1.01 4.52 -3.33
C ALA A 63 0.72 4.43 -1.84
N GLU A 64 -0.54 4.12 -1.50
CA GLU A 64 -0.93 3.73 -0.14
C GLU A 64 -0.99 2.21 -0.08
N ILE A 65 -0.23 1.62 0.85
CA ILE A 65 -0.14 0.18 1.02
C ILE A 65 -0.99 -0.23 2.21
N VAL A 66 -1.97 -1.10 1.97
CA VAL A 66 -2.77 -1.70 3.04
C VAL A 66 -1.94 -2.79 3.71
N THR A 67 -1.45 -2.52 4.93
CA THR A 67 -0.57 -3.44 5.68
C THR A 67 -1.31 -4.47 6.53
N ARG A 68 -2.57 -4.19 6.87
CA ARG A 68 -3.42 -5.09 7.66
C ARG A 68 -4.89 -4.89 7.30
N GLN A 69 -5.61 -6.00 7.15
CA GLN A 69 -7.07 -6.00 7.07
C GLN A 69 -7.62 -6.58 8.36
N LYS A 70 -8.44 -5.81 9.09
CA LYS A 70 -9.13 -6.26 10.30
C LYS A 70 -10.62 -6.36 10.02
N THR A 71 -11.25 -7.44 10.45
CA THR A 71 -12.71 -7.57 10.41
C THR A 71 -13.34 -6.88 11.63
N ILE A 72 -14.61 -6.52 11.54
CA ILE A 72 -15.35 -5.97 12.69
C ILE A 72 -15.33 -6.96 13.87
N LEU A 73 -15.48 -8.25 13.59
CA LEU A 73 -15.40 -9.30 14.61
C LEU A 73 -14.03 -9.31 15.31
N SER A 74 -12.92 -9.15 14.58
CA SER A 74 -11.59 -9.10 15.20
C SER A 74 -11.48 -7.97 16.23
N PHE A 75 -12.06 -6.80 15.94
CA PHE A 75 -12.08 -5.67 16.87
C PHE A 75 -12.86 -5.97 18.16
N LEU A 76 -13.99 -6.69 18.06
CA LEU A 76 -14.77 -7.10 19.23
C LEU A 76 -14.05 -8.15 20.08
N LEU A 77 -13.24 -9.00 19.45
CA LEU A 77 -12.51 -10.09 20.11
C LEU A 77 -11.15 -9.67 20.65
N ASP A 78 -10.55 -8.58 20.14
CA ASP A 78 -9.28 -7.99 20.62
C ASP A 78 -9.20 -7.94 22.18
N PRO A 79 -10.18 -7.39 22.93
CA PRO A 79 -10.10 -7.34 24.39
C PRO A 79 -10.16 -8.73 25.05
N ILE A 80 -10.85 -9.70 24.46
CA ILE A 80 -10.92 -11.06 25.02
C ILE A 80 -9.56 -11.72 24.83
N LEU A 81 -9.00 -11.69 23.62
CA LEU A 81 -7.70 -12.28 23.32
C LEU A 81 -6.58 -11.70 24.22
N GLU A 82 -6.57 -10.38 24.46
CA GLU A 82 -5.61 -9.73 25.36
C GLU A 82 -5.71 -10.18 26.84
N HIS A 83 -6.91 -10.55 27.31
CA HIS A 83 -7.08 -11.06 28.68
C HIS A 83 -6.64 -12.51 28.81
N TRP A 84 -6.85 -13.32 27.77
CA TRP A 84 -6.45 -14.72 27.75
C TRP A 84 -4.94 -14.84 27.64
N ASP A 85 -4.29 -14.08 26.76
CA ASP A 85 -2.83 -14.06 26.65
C ASP A 85 -2.16 -13.70 27.99
N ARG A 86 -2.71 -12.76 28.76
CA ARG A 86 -2.21 -12.44 30.12
C ARG A 86 -2.45 -13.56 31.13
N ALA A 87 -3.56 -14.29 31.03
CA ALA A 87 -3.86 -15.40 31.94
C ALA A 87 -2.97 -16.62 31.67
N PHE A 88 -2.57 -16.85 30.42
CA PHE A 88 -1.76 -18.02 30.01
C PHE A 88 -0.25 -17.73 29.92
N SER A 89 0.18 -16.46 29.82
CA SER A 89 1.61 -16.07 29.83
C SER A 89 2.22 -15.92 31.23
N LEU A 90 1.44 -16.14 32.30
CA LEU A 90 1.92 -16.14 33.69
C LEU A 90 2.42 -17.52 34.18
N ARG A 91 2.94 -18.37 33.29
CA ARG A 91 3.61 -19.63 33.64
C ARG A 91 4.92 -19.81 32.89
#